data_AF-A0A368KSI7-F1
#
_entry.id   AF-A0A368KSI7-F1
#
_cell.length_a   1.000
_cell.length_b   1.000
_cell.length_c   1.000
_cell.angle_alpha   90.00
_cell.angle_beta   90.00
_cell.angle_gamma   90.00
#
_symmetry.space_group_name_H-M   'P 1'
#
loop_
_entity.id
_entity.type
_entity.pdbx_description
1 polymer ?
#
loop_
_entity_poly.entity_id
_entity_poly.type
_entity_poly.pdbx_seq_one_letter_code
_entity_poly.pdbx_strand_id
1 'polypeptide(L)'
;MASLPTYRSISWLSVLPQMLIYVCVYLLVVFLTGSKDRGITIGIPIVLVYSMGSRYLVPHDHRRGLRLTSQSRFEEAIVAYQRSLEFFTKYSWIDRYRAFVLMSPSAISYREMDLCNIAYCHLQLGHTQEAAACYRQAIEMNPQNGLAIAGLRMIEMNMKS
;
A
#
# COMPACT_ATOMS: atom_id res chain seq x y z
N MET A 1 11.28 -17.10 10.46
CA MET A 1 10.99 -16.03 9.48
C MET A 1 10.73 -14.76 10.27
N ALA A 2 11.58 -13.74 10.16
CA ALA A 2 11.26 -12.44 10.74
C ALA A 2 9.99 -11.91 10.06
N SER A 3 8.95 -11.61 10.83
CA SER A 3 7.74 -10.99 10.28
C SER A 3 8.13 -9.65 9.68
N LEU A 4 7.80 -9.43 8.40
CA LEU A 4 7.93 -8.13 7.77
C LEU A 4 7.35 -7.06 8.69
N PRO A 5 8.02 -5.91 8.91
CA PRO A 5 7.45 -4.83 9.68
C PRO A 5 6.28 -4.22 8.89
N THR A 6 5.10 -4.84 9.00
CA THR A 6 3.90 -4.39 8.31
C THR A 6 3.22 -3.32 9.14
N TYR A 7 3.43 -2.05 8.77
CA TYR A 7 2.66 -0.94 9.30
C TYR A 7 1.27 -0.93 8.65
N ARG A 8 0.29 -1.51 9.34
CA ARG A 8 -1.12 -1.53 8.90
C ARG A 8 -1.92 -0.44 9.61
N SER A 9 -1.67 0.81 9.27
CA SER A 9 -2.57 1.89 9.69
C SER A 9 -3.80 1.93 8.78
N ILE A 10 -4.96 1.70 9.37
CA ILE A 10 -6.25 1.86 8.69
C ILE A 10 -6.69 3.31 8.88
N SER A 11 -6.92 4.00 7.77
CA SER A 11 -7.61 5.29 7.80
C SER A 11 -9.11 5.03 7.82
N TRP A 12 -9.74 5.17 8.99
CA TRP A 12 -11.19 5.03 9.13
C TRP A 12 -11.97 5.97 8.20
N LEU A 13 -11.42 7.15 7.93
CA LEU A 13 -12.00 8.08 6.96
C LEU A 13 -12.02 7.50 5.53
N SER A 14 -11.05 6.64 5.19
CA SER A 14 -10.97 5.96 3.88
C SER A 14 -11.94 4.80 3.72
N VAL A 15 -12.57 4.34 4.82
CA VAL A 15 -13.62 3.30 4.78
C VAL A 15 -14.95 3.89 4.29
N LEU A 16 -15.24 5.16 4.58
CA LEU A 16 -16.48 5.83 4.18
C LEU A 16 -16.67 5.87 2.64
N PRO A 17 -15.67 6.28 1.83
CA PRO A 17 -15.70 6.14 0.38
C PRO A 17 -16.07 4.73 -0.12
N GLN A 18 -15.54 3.70 0.53
CA GLN A 18 -15.78 2.32 0.11
C GLN A 18 -17.22 1.93 0.35
N MET A 19 -17.75 2.22 1.54
CA MET A 19 -19.16 1.98 1.87
C MET A 19 -20.10 2.73 0.93
N LEU A 20 -19.75 3.97 0.58
CA LEU A 20 -20.51 4.76 -0.40
C LEU A 20 -20.55 4.07 -1.77
N ILE A 21 -19.42 3.55 -2.26
CA ILE A 21 -19.37 2.80 -3.53
C ILE A 21 -20.28 1.56 -3.48
N TYR A 22 -20.25 0.78 -2.40
CA TYR A 22 -21.15 -0.37 -2.24
C TYR A 22 -22.62 0.04 -2.30
N VAL A 23 -23.00 1.10 -1.59
CA VAL A 23 -24.38 1.60 -1.58
C VAL A 23 -24.78 2.14 -2.96
N CYS A 24 -23.92 2.92 -3.61
CA CYS A 24 -24.20 3.46 -4.94
C CYS A 24 -24.40 2.36 -5.99
N VAL A 25 -23.54 1.34 -6.03
CA VAL A 25 -23.68 0.23 -6.98
C VAL A 25 -24.91 -0.61 -6.66
N TYR A 26 -25.20 -0.87 -5.38
CA TYR A 26 -26.43 -1.54 -4.97
C TYR A 26 -27.67 -0.77 -5.48
N LEU A 27 -27.77 0.52 -5.18
CA LEU A 27 -28.90 1.35 -5.60
C LEU A 27 -29.02 1.45 -7.12
N LEU A 28 -27.90 1.55 -7.83
CA LEU A 28 -27.88 1.57 -9.29
C LEU A 28 -28.45 0.27 -9.88
N VAL A 29 -28.05 -0.89 -9.37
CA VAL A 29 -28.59 -2.17 -9.83
C VAL A 29 -30.07 -2.29 -9.51
N VAL A 30 -30.50 -1.91 -8.30
CA VAL A 30 -31.92 -1.91 -7.94
C VAL A 30 -32.73 -1.00 -8.85
N PHE A 31 -32.21 0.19 -9.16
CA PHE A 31 -32.85 1.15 -10.06
C PHE A 31 -32.99 0.60 -11.49
N LEU A 32 -31.94 -0.04 -12.02
CA LEU A 32 -31.94 -0.58 -13.38
C LEU A 32 -32.80 -1.85 -13.52
N THR A 33 -32.89 -2.69 -12.49
CA THR A 33 -33.61 -3.97 -12.57
C THR A 33 -34.97 -3.98 -11.89
N GLY A 34 -35.29 -2.96 -11.09
CA GLY A 34 -36.51 -2.90 -10.26
C GLY A 34 -36.58 -3.94 -9.15
N SER A 35 -35.48 -4.65 -8.82
CA SER A 35 -35.49 -5.78 -7.89
C SER A 35 -34.39 -5.63 -6.84
N LYS A 36 -34.78 -5.61 -5.56
CA LYS A 36 -33.85 -5.53 -4.43
C LYS A 36 -32.90 -6.73 -4.38
N ASP A 37 -33.40 -7.92 -4.69
CA ASP A 37 -32.62 -9.16 -4.69
C ASP A 37 -31.45 -9.11 -5.67
N ARG A 38 -31.64 -8.49 -6.84
CA ARG A 38 -30.59 -8.31 -7.85
C ARG A 38 -29.52 -7.33 -7.40
N GLY A 39 -29.87 -6.34 -6.59
CA GLY A 39 -28.88 -5.45 -5.95
C GLY A 39 -27.87 -6.24 -5.12
N ILE A 40 -28.33 -7.28 -4.41
CA ILE A 40 -27.47 -8.15 -3.60
C ILE A 40 -26.74 -9.18 -4.47
N THR A 41 -27.46 -9.90 -5.33
CA THR A 41 -26.89 -11.02 -6.11
C THR A 41 -25.98 -10.60 -7.25
N ILE A 42 -26.10 -9.36 -7.75
CA ILE A 42 -25.28 -8.83 -8.85
C ILE A 42 -24.42 -7.66 -8.37
N GLY A 43 -25.03 -6.67 -7.70
CA GLY A 43 -24.32 -5.44 -7.32
C GLY A 43 -23.15 -5.67 -6.37
N ILE A 44 -23.35 -6.44 -5.29
CA ILE A 44 -22.29 -6.71 -4.32
C ILE A 44 -21.13 -7.51 -4.95
N PRO A 45 -21.38 -8.62 -5.68
CA PRO A 45 -20.31 -9.32 -6.41
C PRO A 45 -19.52 -8.43 -7.38
N ILE A 46 -20.17 -7.51 -8.10
CA ILE A 46 -19.47 -6.58 -9.00
C ILE A 46 -18.46 -5.73 -8.22
N VAL A 47 -18.86 -5.13 -7.10
CA VAL A 47 -17.95 -4.31 -6.28
C VAL A 47 -16.86 -5.16 -5.66
N LEU A 48 -17.16 -6.38 -5.23
CA LEU A 48 -16.17 -7.30 -4.66
C LEU A 48 -15.12 -7.70 -5.70
N VAL A 49 -15.54 -8.10 -6.91
CA VAL A 49 -14.64 -8.46 -8.01
C VAL A 49 -13.78 -7.27 -8.39
N TYR A 50 -14.37 -6.07 -8.52
CA TYR A 50 -13.62 -4.84 -8.75
C TYR A 50 -12.59 -4.58 -7.64
N SER A 51 -13.02 -4.67 -6.38
CA SER A 51 -12.21 -4.38 -5.22
C SER A 51 -11.05 -5.36 -5.06
N MET A 52 -11.26 -6.65 -5.34
CA MET A 52 -10.19 -7.65 -5.34
C MET A 52 -9.26 -7.44 -6.54
N GLY A 53 -9.85 -7.18 -7.71
CA GLY A 53 -9.14 -6.94 -8.96
C GLY A 53 -8.22 -5.72 -8.88
N SER A 54 -8.69 -4.59 -8.35
CA SER A 54 -7.88 -3.37 -8.25
C SER A 54 -6.75 -3.51 -7.24
N ARG A 55 -7.00 -4.14 -6.08
CA ARG A 55 -5.97 -4.44 -5.06
C ARG A 55 -4.94 -5.45 -5.53
N TYR A 56 -5.30 -6.28 -6.51
CA TYR A 56 -4.39 -7.24 -7.11
C TYR A 56 -3.69 -6.70 -8.37
N LEU A 57 -4.37 -6.15 -9.35
CA LEU A 57 -3.72 -5.82 -10.61
C LEU A 57 -2.87 -4.55 -10.52
N VAL A 58 -3.31 -3.54 -9.77
CA VAL A 58 -2.63 -2.23 -9.78
C VAL A 58 -1.30 -2.25 -9.01
N PRO A 59 -1.25 -2.58 -7.70
CA PRO A 59 0.01 -2.63 -6.95
C PRO A 59 0.74 -3.98 -7.14
N HIS A 60 0.83 -4.48 -8.38
CA HIS A 60 1.38 -5.80 -8.66
C HIS A 60 2.87 -5.92 -8.30
N ASP A 61 3.66 -4.90 -8.62
CA ASP A 61 5.09 -4.82 -8.31
C ASP A 61 5.33 -4.68 -6.81
N HIS A 62 4.53 -3.85 -6.11
CA HIS A 62 4.58 -3.78 -4.65
C HIS A 62 4.38 -5.15 -4.01
N ARG A 63 3.34 -5.89 -4.44
CA ARG A 63 3.09 -7.24 -3.91
C ARG A 63 4.18 -8.23 -4.32
N ARG A 64 4.80 -8.06 -5.48
CA ARG A 64 5.96 -8.85 -5.89
C ARG A 64 7.14 -8.59 -4.94
N GLY A 65 7.41 -7.33 -4.60
CA GLY A 65 8.39 -6.93 -3.60
C GLY A 65 8.14 -7.63 -2.26
N LEU A 66 6.91 -7.58 -1.74
CA LEU A 66 6.56 -8.25 -0.48
C LEU A 66 6.84 -9.76 -0.52
N ARG A 67 6.51 -10.44 -1.63
CA ARG A 67 6.82 -11.87 -1.82
C ARG A 67 8.33 -12.13 -1.83
N LEU A 68 9.09 -11.33 -2.58
CA LEU A 68 10.56 -11.47 -2.66
C LEU A 68 11.23 -11.20 -1.31
N THR A 69 10.78 -10.19 -0.56
CA THR A 69 11.29 -9.94 0.79
C THR A 69 10.98 -11.10 1.74
N SER A 70 9.79 -11.71 1.65
CA SER A 70 9.46 -12.90 2.46
C SER A 70 10.33 -14.12 2.12
N GLN A 71 10.95 -14.13 0.95
CA GLN A 71 11.92 -15.13 0.48
C GLN A 71 13.38 -14.72 0.73
N SER A 72 13.63 -13.61 1.43
CA SER A 72 14.97 -13.03 1.66
C SER A 72 15.75 -12.68 0.39
N ARG A 73 15.05 -12.49 -0.74
CA ARG A 73 15.65 -12.06 -2.02
C ARG A 73 15.65 -10.54 -2.10
N PHE A 74 16.50 -9.90 -1.28
CA PHE A 74 16.41 -8.47 -0.99
C PHE A 74 16.75 -7.57 -2.18
N GLU A 75 17.76 -7.92 -2.98
CA GLU A 75 18.15 -7.17 -4.18
C GLU A 75 17.02 -7.14 -5.21
N GLU A 76 16.38 -8.29 -5.45
CA GLU A 76 15.24 -8.37 -6.36
C GLU A 76 14.00 -7.67 -5.79
N ALA A 77 13.82 -7.72 -4.47
CA ALA A 77 12.74 -7.00 -3.81
C ALA A 77 12.90 -5.48 -3.98
N ILE A 78 14.12 -4.95 -3.84
CA ILE A 78 14.43 -3.54 -4.08
C ILE A 78 14.02 -3.13 -5.49
N VAL A 79 14.39 -3.91 -6.51
CA VAL A 79 13.99 -3.63 -7.91
C VAL A 79 12.47 -3.64 -8.08
N ALA A 80 11.77 -4.58 -7.45
CA ALA A 80 10.31 -4.63 -7.51
C ALA A 80 9.65 -3.41 -6.82
N TYR A 81 10.14 -3.00 -5.66
CA TYR A 81 9.63 -1.80 -4.99
C TYR A 81 9.98 -0.52 -5.75
N GLN A 82 11.15 -0.43 -6.39
CA GLN A 82 11.51 0.71 -7.24
C GLN A 82 10.54 0.87 -8.41
N ARG A 83 10.17 -0.23 -9.08
CA ARG A 83 9.15 -0.20 -10.14
C ARG A 83 7.78 0.24 -9.63
N SER A 84 7.39 -0.23 -8.46
CA SER A 84 6.17 0.23 -7.80
C SER A 84 6.21 1.73 -7.48
N LEU A 85 7.33 2.20 -6.93
CA LEU A 85 7.57 3.61 -6.62
C LEU A 85 7.51 4.48 -7.87
N GLU A 86 8.13 4.05 -8.98
CA GLU A 86 8.05 4.72 -10.28
C GLU A 86 6.61 4.80 -10.80
N PHE A 87 5.86 3.69 -10.73
CA PHE A 87 4.47 3.64 -11.16
C PHE A 87 3.60 4.62 -10.37
N PHE A 88 3.67 4.59 -9.04
CA PHE A 88 2.86 5.48 -8.19
C PHE A 88 3.37 6.91 -8.17
N THR A 89 4.61 7.17 -8.56
CA THR A 89 5.11 8.53 -8.80
C THR A 89 4.54 9.08 -10.10
N LYS A 90 4.59 8.28 -11.19
CA LYS A 90 4.02 8.65 -12.49
C LYS A 90 2.51 8.85 -12.43
N TYR A 91 1.81 7.98 -11.69
CA TYR A 91 0.36 8.02 -11.53
C TYR A 91 -0.04 8.36 -10.09
N SER A 92 0.49 9.47 -9.58
CA SER A 92 0.29 9.93 -8.20
C SER A 92 -1.17 10.09 -7.78
N TRP A 93 -2.07 10.35 -8.74
CA TRP A 93 -3.51 10.42 -8.49
C TRP A 93 -4.11 9.07 -8.08
N ILE A 94 -3.59 7.94 -8.57
CA ILE A 94 -4.08 6.61 -8.20
C ILE A 94 -3.84 6.37 -6.71
N ASP A 95 -2.63 6.70 -6.25
CA ASP A 95 -2.29 6.56 -4.84
C ASP A 95 -3.05 7.58 -3.99
N ARG A 96 -3.13 8.85 -4.43
CA ARG A 96 -3.88 9.91 -3.74
C ARG A 96 -5.36 9.56 -3.53
N TYR A 97 -6.01 8.93 -4.50
CA TYR A 97 -7.41 8.52 -4.45
C TYR A 97 -7.59 7.01 -4.23
N ARG A 98 -6.59 6.34 -3.62
CA ARG A 98 -6.57 4.88 -3.40
C ARG A 98 -7.80 4.32 -2.69
N ALA A 99 -8.45 5.10 -1.83
CA ALA A 99 -9.68 4.70 -1.16
C ALA A 99 -10.82 4.41 -2.14
N PHE A 100 -10.89 5.15 -3.25
CA PHE A 100 -11.89 5.00 -4.30
C PHE A 100 -11.41 4.07 -5.42
N VAL A 101 -10.18 4.28 -5.91
CA VAL A 101 -9.65 3.57 -7.08
C VAL A 101 -9.22 2.16 -6.72
N LEU A 102 -8.48 2.01 -5.62
CA LEU A 102 -7.92 0.73 -5.21
C LEU A 102 -8.76 0.05 -4.14
N MET A 103 -9.84 0.67 -3.65
CA MET A 103 -10.59 0.17 -2.50
C MET A 103 -9.66 -0.19 -1.32
N SER A 104 -8.60 0.61 -1.13
CA SER A 104 -7.57 0.39 -0.13
C SER A 104 -7.80 1.33 1.05
N PRO A 105 -7.96 0.83 2.29
CA PRO A 105 -8.16 1.67 3.47
C PRO A 105 -6.83 2.12 4.11
N SER A 106 -5.68 1.88 3.46
CA SER A 106 -4.38 2.18 4.05
C SER A 106 -4.19 3.69 4.24
N ALA A 107 -3.75 4.08 5.44
CA ALA A 107 -3.47 5.48 5.76
C ALA A 107 -2.16 5.97 5.12
N ILE A 108 -1.21 5.06 4.86
CA ILE A 108 0.04 5.39 4.17
C ILE A 108 -0.06 5.11 2.67
N SER A 109 0.67 5.87 1.88
CA SER A 109 0.73 5.71 0.43
C SER A 109 1.62 4.53 0.02
N TYR A 110 1.43 4.00 -1.19
CA TYR A 110 2.31 2.95 -1.72
C TYR A 110 3.75 3.45 -1.85
N ARG A 111 3.95 4.72 -2.22
CA ARG A 111 5.29 5.32 -2.28
C ARG A 111 6.00 5.32 -0.92
N GLU A 112 5.29 5.67 0.14
CA GLU A 112 5.80 5.58 1.52
C GLU A 112 6.12 4.14 1.91
N MET A 113 5.22 3.19 1.61
CA MET A 113 5.45 1.77 1.87
C MET A 113 6.69 1.25 1.14
N ASP A 114 6.82 1.57 -0.15
CA ASP A 114 7.91 1.12 -1.00
C ASP A 114 9.25 1.63 -0.48
N LEU A 115 9.35 2.91 -0.10
CA LEU A 115 10.58 3.44 0.52
C LEU A 115 10.92 2.74 1.84
N CYS A 116 9.94 2.54 2.73
CA CYS A 116 10.18 1.83 3.98
C CYS A 116 10.62 0.38 3.75
N ASN A 117 10.07 -0.29 2.73
CA ASN A 117 10.43 -1.66 2.40
C ASN A 117 11.79 -1.76 1.70
N ILE A 118 12.12 -0.81 0.83
CA ILE A 118 13.47 -0.68 0.23
C ILE A 118 14.49 -0.45 1.35
N ALA A 119 14.21 0.45 2.29
CA ALA A 119 15.07 0.69 3.45
C ALA A 119 15.28 -0.59 4.28
N TYR A 120 14.21 -1.33 4.55
CA TYR A 120 14.30 -2.63 5.22
C TYR A 120 15.20 -3.61 4.45
N CYS A 121 15.03 -3.73 3.13
CA CYS A 121 15.88 -4.59 2.31
C CYS A 121 17.35 -4.17 2.35
N HIS A 122 17.65 -2.87 2.28
CA HIS A 122 19.01 -2.34 2.44
C HIS A 122 19.62 -2.70 3.80
N LEU A 123 18.84 -2.62 4.89
CA LEU A 123 19.32 -3.05 6.21
C LEU A 123 19.67 -4.53 6.25
N GLN A 124 18.88 -5.39 5.60
CA GLN A 124 19.19 -6.82 5.53
C GLN A 124 20.46 -7.12 4.71
N LEU A 125 20.83 -6.21 3.81
CA LEU A 125 22.06 -6.27 3.02
C LEU A 125 23.26 -5.55 3.66
N GLY A 126 23.07 -4.89 4.82
CA GLY A 126 24.12 -4.10 5.48
C GLY A 126 24.35 -2.71 4.88
N HIS A 127 23.51 -2.28 3.93
CA HIS A 127 23.56 -0.97 3.26
C HIS A 127 22.90 0.12 4.11
N THR A 128 23.49 0.41 5.28
CA THR A 128 22.88 1.25 6.31
C THR A 128 22.63 2.70 5.87
N GLN A 129 23.51 3.27 5.04
CA GLN A 129 23.37 4.65 4.58
C GLN A 129 22.20 4.80 3.61
N GLU A 130 22.06 3.86 2.68
CA GLU A 130 20.98 3.78 1.71
C GLU A 130 19.63 3.55 2.40
N ALA A 131 19.61 2.70 3.43
CA ALA A 131 18.43 2.52 4.26
C ALA A 131 18.00 3.81 4.96
N ALA A 132 18.94 4.53 5.57
CA ALA A 132 18.67 5.81 6.22
C ALA A 132 18.15 6.86 5.22
N ALA A 133 18.72 6.92 4.01
CA ALA A 133 18.25 7.81 2.95
C ALA A 133 16.79 7.52 2.56
N CYS A 134 16.44 6.24 2.39
CA CYS A 134 15.07 5.83 2.07
C CYS A 134 14.07 6.20 3.19
N TYR A 135 14.44 5.97 4.45
CA TYR A 135 13.58 6.38 5.57
C TYR A 135 13.41 7.90 5.66
N ARG A 136 14.47 8.69 5.42
CA ARG A 136 14.36 10.16 5.37
C ARG A 136 13.40 10.61 4.28
N GLN A 137 13.50 10.06 3.07
CA GLN A 137 12.56 10.37 1.98
C GLN A 137 11.10 10.03 2.34
N ALA A 138 10.88 8.91 3.04
CA ALA A 138 9.54 8.54 3.51
C ALA A 138 8.99 9.53 4.56
N ILE A 139 9.85 10.04 5.44
CA ILE A 139 9.51 11.06 6.45
C ILE A 139 9.25 12.42 5.79
N GLU A 140 10.02 12.80 4.76
CA GLU A 140 9.78 14.02 3.99
C GLU A 140 8.40 14.00 3.31
N MET A 141 7.99 12.84 2.78
CA MET A 141 6.66 12.67 2.20
C MET A 141 5.55 12.69 3.26
N ASN A 142 5.80 12.08 4.43
CA ASN A 142 4.85 12.04 5.53
C ASN A 142 5.60 12.10 6.87
N PRO A 143 5.64 13.28 7.52
CA PRO A 143 6.31 13.46 8.79
C PRO A 143 5.77 12.60 9.94
N GLN A 144 4.60 11.96 9.75
CA GLN A 144 3.97 11.07 10.73
C GLN A 144 4.16 9.58 10.39
N ASN A 145 5.00 9.24 9.42
CA ASN A 145 5.31 7.85 9.07
C ASN A 145 6.10 7.17 10.20
N GLY A 146 5.36 6.56 11.14
CA GLY A 146 5.94 5.93 12.32
C GLY A 146 6.92 4.80 12.02
N LEU A 147 6.72 4.08 10.91
CA LEU A 147 7.65 3.02 10.48
C LEU A 147 9.00 3.62 10.06
N ALA A 148 8.97 4.70 9.27
CA ALA A 148 10.19 5.35 8.83
C ALA A 148 10.94 6.03 9.98
N ILE A 149 10.22 6.70 10.89
CA ILE A 149 10.80 7.31 12.10
C ILE A 149 11.47 6.25 12.98
N ALA A 150 10.79 5.13 13.22
CA ALA A 150 11.35 4.04 14.03
C ALA A 150 12.59 3.42 13.36
N GLY A 151 12.54 3.17 12.05
CA GLY A 151 13.65 2.62 11.28
C GLY A 151 14.88 3.53 11.28
N LEU A 152 14.70 4.84 11.05
CA LEU A 152 15.80 5.80 11.07
C LEU A 152 16.41 5.92 12.47
N ARG A 153 15.59 5.97 13.52
CA ARG A 153 16.06 6.04 14.91
C ARG A 153 16.91 4.82 15.28
N MET A 154 16.50 3.62 14.86
CA MET A 154 17.25 2.39 15.10
C MET A 154 18.64 2.45 14.46
N ILE A 155 18.74 2.94 13.22
CA ILE A 155 20.02 3.14 12.52
C ILE A 155 20.91 4.12 13.29
N GLU A 156 20.37 5.27 13.68
CA GLU A 156 21.13 6.31 14.40
C GLU A 156 21.63 5.86 15.77
N MET A 157 20.87 5.01 16.47
CA MET A 157 21.31 4.43 17.74
C MET A 157 22.49 3.47 17.55
N ASN A 158 22.43 2.61 16.54
CA ASN A 158 23.50 1.63 16.25
C ASN A 158 24.79 2.28 15.71
N MET A 159 24.72 3.47 15.13
CA MET A 159 25.92 4.21 14.69
C MET A 159 26.61 4.98 15.83
N LYS A 160 25.94 5.15 16.98
CA LYS A 160 26.47 5.86 18.16
C LYS A 160 27.08 4.91 19.21
N SER A 161 26.85 3.60 19.09
CA SER A 161 27.44 2.55 19.92
C SER A 161 28.76 2.06 19.34
#